data_AF-A0A9D9XW27-F1
#
_entry.id   AF-A0A9D9XW27-F1
#
_cell.length_a   1.000
_cell.length_b   1.000
_cell.length_c   1.000
_cell.angle_alpha   90.00
_cell.angle_beta   90.00
_cell.angle_gamma   90.00
#
_symmetry.space_group_name_H-M   'P 1'
#
loop_
_entity.id
_entity.type
_entity.pdbx_description
1 polymer ?
#
loop_
_entity_poly.entity_id
_entity_poly.type
_entity_poly.pdbx_seq_one_letter_code
_entity_poly.pdbx_strand_id
1 'polypeptide(L)'
;MIAYRMRRATLHALFAALSTVLCAYAQAATIRVEAYIDGRSQLVLKGNTAQWQHFDYGAPGYDDDLPTRINGSSWYPQWSGDPRDCNGCYSGIFSGVSPAISAVTQTVMLNTIQAREDLAIVQQPSAGNDYTLILGFDDNSAGGAAWYVLELEVPFVEATSVSPRPVPSLSEWGMILLMTATAIAGMSAMRRQRTA
;
A
#
# COMPACT_ATOMS: atom_id res chain seq x y z
N MET A 1 -58.23 -39.25 -33.11
CA MET A 1 -57.38 -40.28 -32.45
C MET A 1 -55.98 -39.67 -32.33
N ILE A 2 -55.60 -39.04 -31.21
CA ILE A 2 -55.22 -39.63 -29.90
C ILE A 2 -54.07 -40.64 -30.05
N ALA A 3 -52.84 -40.26 -29.72
CA ALA A 3 -52.23 -40.66 -28.44
C ALA A 3 -50.87 -39.99 -28.20
N TYR A 4 -50.78 -39.42 -27.00
CA TYR A 4 -49.61 -38.88 -26.31
C TYR A 4 -48.64 -40.01 -25.90
N ARG A 5 -47.33 -39.74 -25.84
CA ARG A 5 -46.47 -40.34 -24.80
C ARG A 5 -45.26 -39.47 -24.46
N MET A 6 -45.42 -38.69 -23.38
CA MET A 6 -44.32 -38.20 -22.55
C MET A 6 -43.84 -39.30 -21.59
N ARG A 7 -42.53 -39.32 -21.31
CA ARG A 7 -41.89 -39.66 -20.02
C ARG A 7 -40.61 -38.79 -19.93
N ARG A 8 -40.53 -37.72 -19.13
CA ARG A 8 -40.05 -37.61 -17.72
C ARG A 8 -38.83 -38.50 -17.43
N ALA A 9 -37.70 -38.09 -16.83
CA ALA A 9 -37.19 -36.82 -16.30
C ALA A 9 -35.70 -36.99 -15.88
N THR A 10 -34.99 -35.86 -15.72
CA THR A 10 -33.87 -35.56 -14.78
C THR A 10 -32.42 -36.07 -14.98
N LEU A 11 -31.49 -35.12 -14.72
CA LEU A 11 -30.20 -35.22 -14.00
C LEU A 11 -28.88 -35.19 -14.83
N HIS A 12 -28.34 -33.99 -15.10
CA HIS A 12 -27.23 -33.38 -14.32
C HIS A 12 -26.72 -32.11 -15.02
N ALA A 13 -26.80 -30.99 -14.30
CA ALA A 13 -26.01 -29.80 -14.56
C ALA A 13 -24.52 -30.14 -14.44
N LEU A 14 -23.75 -30.08 -15.52
CA LEU A 14 -22.30 -30.04 -15.43
C LEU A 14 -21.73 -29.52 -16.76
N PHE A 15 -21.55 -28.20 -16.85
CA PHE A 15 -20.32 -27.55 -17.34
C PHE A 15 -20.48 -26.03 -17.15
N ALA A 16 -20.92 -25.63 -15.96
CA ALA A 16 -20.61 -24.31 -15.42
C ALA A 16 -19.20 -24.41 -14.82
N ALA A 17 -18.19 -24.23 -15.65
CA ALA A 17 -16.83 -23.82 -15.27
C ALA A 17 -15.96 -23.77 -16.53
N LEU A 18 -16.37 -23.00 -17.54
CA LEU A 18 -15.37 -22.52 -18.49
C LEU A 18 -14.55 -21.50 -17.72
N SER A 19 -13.41 -22.00 -17.25
CA SER A 19 -12.36 -21.34 -16.49
C SER A 19 -12.13 -19.92 -16.98
N THR A 20 -12.76 -18.94 -16.33
CA THR A 20 -12.14 -17.62 -16.21
C THR A 20 -10.98 -17.83 -15.25
N VAL A 21 -9.84 -18.24 -15.80
CA VAL A 21 -8.55 -17.93 -15.18
C VAL A 21 -8.55 -16.42 -15.05
N LEU A 22 -8.96 -15.93 -13.88
CA LEU A 22 -8.73 -14.57 -13.44
C LEU A 22 -7.21 -14.47 -13.26
N CYS A 23 -6.50 -14.33 -14.37
CA CYS A 23 -5.25 -13.63 -14.36
C CYS A 23 -5.67 -12.19 -14.08
N ALA A 24 -5.70 -11.82 -12.80
CA ALA A 24 -5.75 -10.42 -12.42
C ALA A 24 -4.56 -9.78 -13.13
N TYR A 25 -4.84 -9.05 -14.21
CA TYR A 25 -3.84 -8.23 -14.84
C TYR A 25 -3.48 -7.20 -13.78
N ALA A 26 -2.31 -7.31 -13.17
CA ALA A 26 -1.76 -6.18 -12.44
C ALA A 26 -1.60 -5.09 -13.50
N GLN A 27 -2.47 -4.08 -13.50
CA GLN A 27 -2.20 -2.90 -14.32
C GLN A 27 -0.95 -2.27 -13.71
N ALA A 28 0.18 -2.31 -14.40
CA ALA A 28 1.33 -1.53 -13.93
C ALA A 28 0.96 -0.05 -14.05
N ALA A 29 1.17 0.70 -12.98
CA ALA A 29 1.01 2.15 -12.97
C ALA A 29 2.39 2.78 -12.75
N THR A 30 2.65 3.88 -13.45
CA THR A 30 3.98 4.49 -13.50
C THR A 30 4.09 5.63 -12.49
N ILE A 31 5.19 5.68 -11.74
CA ILE A 31 5.62 6.86 -10.98
C ILE A 31 6.85 7.44 -11.66
N ARG A 32 6.79 8.70 -12.08
CA ARG A 32 7.93 9.41 -12.65
C ARG A 32 8.58 10.28 -11.58
N VAL A 33 9.90 10.22 -11.46
CA VAL A 33 10.70 11.05 -10.54
C VAL A 33 11.77 11.81 -11.31
N GLU A 34 11.88 13.10 -11.03
CA GLU A 34 12.94 13.98 -11.53
C GLU A 34 13.57 14.70 -10.34
N ALA A 35 14.90 14.65 -10.22
CA ALA A 35 15.62 15.29 -9.12
C ALA A 35 16.98 15.78 -9.58
N TYR A 36 17.41 16.92 -9.05
CA TYR A 36 18.78 17.41 -9.21
C TYR A 36 19.60 16.88 -8.02
N ILE A 37 20.60 16.07 -8.33
CA ILE A 37 21.38 15.31 -7.34
C ILE A 37 22.80 15.83 -7.35
N ASP A 38 23.35 16.06 -6.15
CA ASP A 38 24.76 16.35 -5.89
C ASP A 38 25.22 15.38 -4.80
N GLY A 39 25.98 14.36 -5.17
CA GLY A 39 26.43 13.32 -4.24
C GLY A 39 25.47 12.15 -4.01
N ARG A 40 25.48 11.59 -2.79
CA ARG A 40 24.70 10.38 -2.44
C ARG A 40 23.43 10.71 -1.69
N SER A 41 22.31 10.20 -2.22
CA SER A 41 20.98 10.34 -1.62
C SER A 41 20.13 9.09 -1.85
N GLN A 42 19.16 8.88 -0.96
CA GLN A 42 18.14 7.84 -1.11
C GLN A 42 16.74 8.45 -1.07
N LEU A 43 15.88 8.07 -2.03
CA LEU A 43 14.46 8.40 -2.00
C LEU A 43 13.67 7.24 -1.42
N VAL A 44 13.08 7.46 -0.26
CA VAL A 44 12.24 6.49 0.45
C VAL A 44 10.79 6.69 0.02
N LEU A 45 10.17 5.65 -0.54
CA LEU A 45 8.77 5.64 -0.97
C LEU A 45 7.98 4.61 -0.16
N LYS A 46 6.92 5.06 0.51
CA LYS A 46 6.04 4.21 1.32
C LYS A 46 4.61 4.73 1.27
N GLY A 47 3.66 3.86 0.92
CA GLY A 47 2.28 4.28 0.70
C GLY A 47 2.23 5.44 -0.32
N ASN A 48 1.57 6.53 0.04
CA ASN A 48 1.46 7.74 -0.79
C ASN A 48 2.51 8.82 -0.46
N THR A 49 3.62 8.45 0.19
CA THR A 49 4.63 9.40 0.67
C THR A 49 6.01 9.18 0.07
N ALA A 50 6.78 10.27 0.00
CA ALA A 50 8.20 10.27 -0.35
C ALA A 50 9.02 11.07 0.67
N GLN A 51 10.25 10.63 0.95
CA GLN A 51 11.17 11.33 1.84
C GLN A 51 12.62 11.08 1.38
N TRP A 52 13.44 12.13 1.36
CA TRP A 52 14.87 11.97 1.09
C TRP A 52 15.61 11.60 2.37
N GLN A 53 16.55 10.69 2.25
CA GLN A 53 17.67 10.51 3.16
C GLN A 53 18.96 10.89 2.42
N HIS A 54 19.76 11.78 2.97
CA HIS A 54 20.94 12.32 2.28
C HIS A 54 22.24 12.03 3.04
N PHE A 55 23.35 11.89 2.32
CA PHE A 55 24.63 11.42 2.88
C PHE A 55 25.80 12.36 2.61
N ASP A 56 26.07 12.68 1.34
CA ASP A 56 27.32 13.35 0.91
C ASP A 56 27.01 14.53 -0.02
N TYR A 57 27.81 15.59 0.06
CA TYR A 57 27.72 16.82 -0.72
C TYR A 57 26.40 17.59 -0.50
N GLY A 58 25.71 18.01 -1.56
CA GLY A 58 24.54 18.88 -1.50
C GLY A 58 23.23 18.09 -1.48
N ALA A 59 22.41 18.30 -0.44
CA ALA A 59 21.13 17.60 -0.36
C ALA A 59 20.15 18.07 -1.46
N PRO A 60 19.30 17.16 -2.00
CA PRO A 60 18.33 17.52 -3.04
C PRO A 60 17.48 18.74 -2.66
N GLY A 61 17.52 19.75 -3.53
CA GLY A 61 16.76 20.99 -3.40
C GLY A 61 17.26 21.96 -2.32
N TYR A 62 18.43 21.73 -1.71
CA TYR A 62 19.00 22.63 -0.71
C TYR A 62 19.78 23.80 -1.34
N ASP A 63 20.77 23.51 -2.19
CA ASP A 63 21.70 24.54 -2.68
C ASP A 63 21.18 25.30 -3.91
N ASP A 64 20.52 24.60 -4.82
CA ASP A 64 20.05 25.17 -6.09
C ASP A 64 18.59 25.66 -6.04
N ASP A 65 17.89 25.45 -4.92
CA ASP A 65 16.43 25.68 -4.78
C ASP A 65 15.61 24.97 -5.90
N LEU A 66 16.11 23.84 -6.42
CA LEU A 66 15.45 23.06 -7.47
C LEU A 66 14.52 22.00 -6.87
N PRO A 67 13.29 21.83 -7.41
CA PRO A 67 12.36 20.86 -6.88
C PRO A 67 12.72 19.43 -7.29
N THR A 68 12.44 18.48 -6.41
CA THR A 68 12.14 17.11 -6.84
C THR A 68 10.74 17.11 -7.46
N ARG A 69 10.55 16.52 -8.64
CA ARG A 69 9.23 16.37 -9.27
C ARG A 69 8.78 14.93 -9.20
N ILE A 70 7.59 14.68 -8.67
CA ILE A 70 6.95 13.36 -8.64
C ILE A 70 5.67 13.45 -9.45
N ASN A 71 5.61 12.73 -10.58
CA ASN A 71 4.53 12.84 -11.58
C ASN A 71 4.22 14.29 -11.98
N GLY A 72 5.27 15.09 -12.15
CA GLY A 72 5.16 16.52 -12.50
C GLY A 72 4.78 17.44 -11.33
N SER A 73 4.42 16.91 -10.15
CA SER A 73 4.19 17.73 -8.96
C SER A 73 5.52 18.12 -8.34
N SER A 74 5.78 19.43 -8.24
CA SER A 74 7.00 19.95 -7.62
C SER A 74 6.94 19.84 -6.10
N TRP A 75 8.02 19.30 -5.53
CA TRP A 75 8.27 19.23 -4.11
C TRP A 75 9.64 19.85 -3.81
N TYR A 76 9.66 20.80 -2.88
CA TYR A 76 10.89 21.43 -2.37
C TYR A 76 11.20 20.82 -0.99
N PRO A 77 12.13 19.86 -0.90
CA PRO A 77 12.44 19.19 0.35
C PRO A 77 12.88 20.19 1.42
N GLN A 78 12.28 20.11 2.60
CA GLN A 78 12.67 20.94 3.73
C GLN A 78 13.66 20.16 4.59
N TRP A 79 14.79 20.76 4.94
CA TRP A 79 15.85 20.10 5.70
C TRP A 79 15.99 20.74 7.08
N SER A 80 16.25 19.92 8.11
CA SER A 80 16.55 20.44 9.45
C SER A 80 18.04 20.76 9.55
N GLY A 81 18.39 22.04 9.58
CA GLY A 81 19.79 22.48 9.62
C GLY A 81 20.44 22.49 8.25
N ASP A 82 21.78 22.46 8.23
CA ASP A 82 22.58 22.32 7.00
C ASP A 82 22.66 20.82 6.63
N PRO A 83 22.05 20.38 5.52
CA PRO A 83 22.05 18.99 5.13
C PRO A 83 23.27 18.62 4.30
N ARG A 84 24.33 19.44 4.20
CA ARG A 84 25.55 19.04 3.51
C ARG A 84 26.36 18.01 4.28
N ASP A 85 26.83 16.98 3.57
CA ASP A 85 27.66 15.90 4.14
C ASP A 85 27.10 15.32 5.45
N CYS A 86 25.76 15.29 5.58
CA CYS A 86 25.10 15.05 6.85
C CYS A 86 25.06 13.57 7.26
N ASN A 87 25.55 12.67 6.40
CA ASN A 87 25.68 11.22 6.63
C ASN A 87 24.40 10.56 7.18
N GLY A 88 23.25 10.86 6.57
CA GLY A 88 21.97 10.19 6.83
C GLY A 88 20.87 11.10 7.39
N CYS A 89 20.91 12.42 7.16
CA CYS A 89 19.81 13.30 7.54
C CYS A 89 18.59 13.09 6.63
N TYR A 90 17.41 13.42 7.15
CA TYR A 90 16.15 13.28 6.44
C TYR A 90 15.54 14.63 6.09
N SER A 91 14.92 14.70 4.91
CA SER A 91 14.06 15.83 4.56
C SER A 91 12.71 15.74 5.28
N GLY A 92 11.88 16.76 5.13
CA GLY A 92 10.43 16.67 5.34
C GLY A 92 9.79 15.64 4.40
N ILE A 93 8.51 15.35 4.61
CA ILE A 93 7.77 14.33 3.87
C ILE A 93 6.92 14.98 2.78
N PHE A 94 7.01 14.47 1.56
CA PHE A 94 6.02 14.73 0.51
C PHE A 94 4.86 13.75 0.63
N SER A 95 3.63 14.26 0.55
CA SER A 95 2.41 13.46 0.43
C SER A 95 1.80 13.69 -0.95
N GLY A 96 1.42 12.62 -1.65
CA GLY A 96 0.85 12.72 -3.00
C GLY A 96 1.47 11.79 -4.03
N VAL A 97 2.30 10.83 -3.61
CA VAL A 97 2.77 9.77 -4.51
C VAL A 97 1.58 8.95 -4.98
N SER A 98 1.41 8.85 -6.30
CA SER A 98 0.30 8.16 -6.95
C SER A 98 0.80 7.44 -8.23
N PRO A 99 0.61 6.12 -8.39
CA PRO A 99 0.02 5.21 -7.43
C PRO A 99 0.78 5.19 -6.11
N ALA A 100 0.07 4.92 -5.01
CA ALA A 100 0.71 4.63 -3.74
C ALA A 100 1.45 3.29 -3.83
N ILE A 101 2.57 3.14 -3.12
CA ILE A 101 3.21 1.85 -2.93
C ILE A 101 2.28 0.99 -2.06
N SER A 102 1.59 0.03 -2.67
CA SER A 102 0.68 -0.88 -1.98
C SER A 102 1.38 -1.63 -0.83
N ALA A 103 0.64 -1.84 0.27
CA ALA A 103 1.11 -2.57 1.44
C ALA A 103 1.09 -4.10 1.23
N VAL A 104 1.76 -4.53 0.15
CA VAL A 104 1.95 -5.93 -0.24
C VAL A 104 3.39 -6.13 -0.70
N THR A 105 3.92 -7.34 -0.55
CA THR A 105 5.22 -7.67 -1.14
C THR A 105 5.08 -7.63 -2.65
N GLN A 106 5.90 -6.80 -3.30
CA GLN A 106 5.85 -6.57 -4.73
C GLN A 106 7.23 -6.25 -5.27
N THR A 107 7.41 -6.47 -6.57
CA THR A 107 8.62 -6.06 -7.29
C THR A 107 8.28 -4.83 -8.10
N VAL A 108 8.94 -3.72 -7.79
CA VAL A 108 8.91 -2.50 -8.60
C VAL A 108 10.03 -2.57 -9.62
N MET A 109 9.74 -2.21 -10.87
CA MET A 109 10.78 -2.11 -11.90
C MET A 109 11.22 -0.66 -12.07
N LEU A 110 12.52 -0.46 -12.23
CA LEU A 110 13.13 0.85 -12.47
C LEU A 110 13.49 0.96 -13.96
N ASN A 111 12.94 1.98 -14.61
CA ASN A 111 13.35 2.44 -15.93
C ASN A 111 14.12 3.76 -15.78
N THR A 112 15.44 3.71 -15.92
CA THR A 112 16.30 4.90 -15.88
C THR A 112 16.23 5.62 -17.22
N ILE A 113 15.78 6.88 -17.20
CA ILE A 113 15.66 7.72 -18.40
C ILE A 113 16.89 8.62 -18.53
N GLN A 114 17.35 9.17 -17.42
CA GLN A 114 18.56 9.97 -17.33
C GLN A 114 19.21 9.77 -15.96
N ALA A 115 20.50 9.48 -15.97
CA ALA A 115 21.37 9.45 -14.80
C ALA A 115 22.78 9.78 -15.27
N ARG A 116 23.55 10.50 -14.45
CA ARG A 116 24.96 10.77 -14.76
C ARG A 116 25.85 9.62 -14.31
N GLU A 117 25.59 9.13 -13.10
CA GLU A 117 26.28 8.02 -12.44
C GLU A 117 25.23 6.99 -11.98
N ASP A 118 25.40 6.40 -10.79
CA ASP A 118 24.61 5.25 -10.35
C ASP A 118 23.20 5.66 -9.88
N LEU A 119 22.21 4.90 -10.39
CA LEU A 119 20.82 4.95 -9.96
C LEU A 119 20.26 3.52 -9.91
N ALA A 120 19.84 3.09 -8.73
CA ALA A 120 19.36 1.73 -8.51
C ALA A 120 18.24 1.65 -7.46
N ILE A 121 17.46 0.56 -7.52
CA ILE A 121 16.61 0.15 -6.39
C ILE A 121 17.51 -0.52 -5.35
N VAL A 122 17.63 0.07 -4.16
CA VAL A 122 18.42 -0.49 -3.05
C VAL A 122 17.57 -1.37 -2.14
N GLN A 123 16.25 -1.19 -2.12
CA GLN A 123 15.32 -2.01 -1.35
C GLN A 123 13.96 -2.13 -2.05
N GLN A 124 13.49 -3.37 -2.25
CA GLN A 124 12.14 -3.67 -2.75
C GLN A 124 11.09 -3.70 -1.61
N PRO A 125 9.82 -3.33 -1.85
CA PRO A 125 8.75 -3.47 -0.86
C PRO A 125 8.53 -4.91 -0.42
N SER A 126 8.57 -5.15 0.89
CA SER A 126 8.27 -6.44 1.48
C SER A 126 7.64 -6.29 2.86
N ALA A 127 6.96 -7.33 3.35
CA ALA A 127 6.43 -7.33 4.72
C ALA A 127 7.53 -7.10 5.79
N GLY A 128 8.79 -7.48 5.53
CA GLY A 128 9.90 -7.30 6.45
C GLY A 128 10.44 -5.86 6.56
N ASN A 129 10.04 -4.98 5.65
CA ASN A 129 10.42 -3.56 5.64
C ASN A 129 9.22 -2.61 5.57
N ASP A 130 8.06 -3.08 6.06
CA ASP A 130 6.79 -2.36 6.00
C ASP A 130 6.44 -1.87 4.58
N TYR A 131 6.76 -2.65 3.56
CA TYR A 131 6.47 -2.35 2.15
C TYR A 131 7.13 -1.05 1.67
N THR A 132 8.37 -0.80 2.12
CA THR A 132 9.14 0.40 1.77
C THR A 132 10.02 0.13 0.55
N LEU A 133 9.84 0.95 -0.49
CA LEU A 133 10.75 1.03 -1.64
C LEU A 133 11.82 2.09 -1.35
N ILE A 134 13.08 1.79 -1.66
CA ILE A 134 14.16 2.77 -1.59
C ILE A 134 14.92 2.79 -2.92
N LEU A 135 15.06 4.00 -3.48
CA LEU A 135 15.93 4.29 -4.62
C LEU A 135 17.22 4.91 -4.09
N GLY A 136 18.37 4.46 -4.59
CA GLY A 136 19.67 5.05 -4.34
C GLY A 136 20.17 5.82 -5.56
N PHE A 137 20.62 7.05 -5.31
CA PHE A 137 21.27 7.95 -6.26
C PHE A 137 22.69 8.19 -5.76
N ASP A 138 23.69 7.96 -6.60
CA ASP A 138 25.10 8.18 -6.26
C ASP A 138 25.79 8.96 -7.37
N ASP A 139 25.95 10.26 -7.14
CA ASP A 139 26.54 11.22 -8.07
C ASP A 139 27.92 11.73 -7.59
N ASN A 140 28.59 10.97 -6.71
CA ASN A 140 29.81 11.40 -6.04
C ASN A 140 31.03 11.58 -6.96
N SER A 141 31.17 10.75 -8.00
CA SER A 141 32.43 10.65 -8.78
C SER A 141 32.63 11.76 -9.79
N ALA A 142 31.55 12.25 -10.41
CA ALA A 142 31.63 13.15 -11.55
C ALA A 142 31.87 14.63 -11.17
N GLY A 143 31.68 15.00 -9.90
CA GLY A 143 31.81 16.37 -9.39
C GLY A 143 30.68 17.31 -9.83
N GLY A 144 30.19 18.13 -8.90
CA GLY A 144 29.00 18.98 -9.12
C GLY A 144 27.72 18.15 -9.18
N ALA A 145 26.64 18.76 -9.67
CA ALA A 145 25.31 18.17 -9.63
C ALA A 145 24.74 17.89 -11.04
N ALA A 146 23.81 16.95 -11.14
CA ALA A 146 23.13 16.62 -12.39
C ALA A 146 21.65 16.24 -12.20
N TRP A 147 20.87 16.37 -13.27
CA TRP A 147 19.49 15.90 -13.31
C TRP A 147 19.42 14.38 -13.49
N TYR A 148 18.64 13.74 -12.63
CA TYR A 148 18.24 12.35 -12.71
C TYR A 148 16.75 12.28 -13.03
N VAL A 149 16.38 11.39 -13.94
CA VAL A 149 15.01 11.18 -14.42
C VAL A 149 14.78 9.68 -14.52
N LEU A 150 13.70 9.22 -13.91
CA LEU A 150 13.36 7.79 -13.91
C LEU A 150 11.85 7.57 -13.88
N GLU A 151 11.48 6.36 -14.25
CA GLU A 151 10.13 5.84 -14.13
C GLU A 151 10.14 4.53 -13.35
N LEU A 152 9.18 4.39 -12.45
CA LEU A 152 8.93 3.19 -11.69
C LEU A 152 7.66 2.53 -12.21
N GLU A 153 7.75 1.29 -12.63
CA GLU A 153 6.55 0.48 -12.88
C GLU A 153 6.15 -0.22 -11.58
N VAL A 154 5.05 0.25 -11.00
CA VAL A 154 4.47 -0.29 -9.77
C VAL A 154 3.29 -1.18 -10.14
N PRO A 155 3.27 -2.46 -9.75
CA PRO A 155 2.12 -3.30 -10.02
C PRO A 155 0.92 -2.78 -9.22
N PHE A 156 -0.21 -2.52 -9.90
CA PHE A 156 -1.46 -2.24 -9.21
C PHE A 156 -1.95 -3.51 -8.53
N VAL A 157 -1.69 -3.57 -7.22
CA VAL A 157 -2.31 -4.55 -6.34
C VAL A 157 -3.32 -3.80 -5.51
N GLU A 158 -4.62 -4.01 -5.78
CA GLU A 158 -5.65 -3.52 -4.87
C GLU A 158 -5.34 -4.02 -3.47
N ALA A 159 -5.20 -3.10 -2.51
CA ALA A 159 -5.12 -3.49 -1.13
C ALA A 159 -6.41 -4.28 -0.83
N THR A 160 -6.29 -5.58 -0.57
CA THR A 160 -7.41 -6.36 -0.04
C THR A 160 -7.84 -5.67 1.25
N SER A 161 -8.91 -4.87 1.17
CA SER A 161 -9.60 -4.38 2.36
C SER A 161 -10.07 -5.63 3.08
N VAL A 162 -9.43 -5.94 4.20
CA VAL A 162 -9.93 -6.98 5.09
C VAL A 162 -11.21 -6.40 5.66
N SER A 163 -12.33 -6.69 5.00
CA SER A 163 -13.66 -6.43 5.56
C SER A 163 -13.66 -7.11 6.93
N PRO A 164 -13.87 -6.38 8.05
CA PRO A 164 -13.97 -7.02 9.33
C PRO A 164 -15.04 -8.09 9.23
N ARG A 165 -14.75 -9.33 9.68
CA ARG A 165 -15.77 -10.38 9.75
C ARG A 165 -16.99 -9.76 10.42
N PRO A 166 -18.20 -9.88 9.86
CA PRO A 166 -19.39 -9.41 10.54
C PRO A 166 -19.39 -10.08 11.91
N VAL A 167 -19.11 -9.30 12.96
CA VAL A 167 -19.34 -9.75 14.32
C VAL A 167 -20.85 -9.94 14.36
N PRO A 168 -21.38 -11.16 14.60
CA PRO A 168 -22.81 -11.31 14.74
C PRO A 168 -23.20 -10.46 15.96
N SER A 169 -23.81 -9.30 15.72
CA SER A 169 -24.51 -8.60 16.79
C SER A 169 -25.64 -9.52 17.21
N LEU A 170 -25.76 -9.75 18.52
CA LEU A 170 -26.94 -10.40 19.08
C LEU A 170 -28.14 -9.60 18.58
N SER A 171 -28.92 -10.19 17.67
CA SER A 171 -30.18 -9.60 17.21
C SER A 171 -31.07 -9.37 18.44
N GLU A 172 -32.06 -8.48 18.33
CA GLU A 172 -32.97 -8.14 19.44
C GLU A 172 -33.52 -9.38 20.18
N TRP A 173 -33.73 -10.48 19.46
CA TRP A 173 -34.12 -11.78 20.00
C TRP A 173 -33.10 -12.44 20.94
N GLY A 174 -31.81 -12.28 20.67
CA GLY A 174 -30.72 -12.78 21.52
C GLY A 174 -30.63 -12.06 22.86
N MET A 175 -30.95 -10.76 22.89
CA MET A 175 -31.06 -9.98 24.13
C MET A 175 -32.35 -10.29 24.92
N ILE A 176 -33.47 -10.59 24.24
CA ILE A 176 -34.73 -11.00 24.89
C ILE A 176 -34.60 -12.36 25.61
N LEU A 177 -33.86 -13.32 25.03
CA LEU A 177 -33.59 -14.61 25.67
C LEU A 177 -32.67 -14.48 26.90
N LEU A 178 -31.72 -13.55 26.88
CA LEU A 178 -30.83 -13.30 28.03
C LEU A 178 -31.57 -12.64 29.21
N MET A 179 -32.51 -11.74 28.93
CA MET A 179 -33.31 -11.04 29.95
C MET A 179 -34.44 -11.89 30.55
N THR A 180 -34.96 -12.88 29.83
CA THR A 180 -36.00 -13.79 30.36
C THR A 180 -35.43 -14.85 31.29
N ALA A 181 -34.16 -15.25 31.11
CA ALA A 181 -33.47 -16.19 32.00
C ALA A 181 -33.23 -15.62 33.41
N THR A 182 -32.95 -14.32 33.55
CA THR A 182 -32.74 -13.68 34.86
C THR A 182 -34.04 -13.46 35.64
N ALA A 183 -35.18 -13.26 34.96
CA ALA A 183 -36.49 -13.13 35.62
C ALA A 183 -36.98 -14.44 36.26
N ILE A 184 -36.72 -15.60 35.64
CA ILE A 184 -37.15 -16.91 36.17
C ILE A 184 -36.34 -17.32 37.42
N ALA A 185 -35.04 -16.97 37.46
CA ALA A 185 -34.19 -17.20 38.63
C ALA A 185 -34.61 -16.35 39.84
N GLY A 186 -34.99 -15.08 39.62
CA GLY A 186 -35.48 -14.19 40.68
C GLY A 186 -36.79 -14.66 41.32
N MET A 187 -37.76 -15.11 40.51
CA MET A 187 -39.05 -15.60 41.03
C MET A 187 -38.92 -16.92 41.81
N SER A 188 -37.94 -17.76 41.45
CA SER A 188 -37.66 -19.02 42.15
C SER A 188 -37.02 -18.79 43.53
N ALA A 189 -36.18 -17.75 43.66
CA ALA A 189 -35.56 -17.36 44.93
C ALA A 189 -36.57 -16.75 45.92
N MET A 190 -37.49 -15.91 45.44
CA MET A 190 -38.51 -15.27 46.29
C MET A 190 -39.58 -16.25 46.81
N ARG A 191 -39.86 -17.34 46.09
CA ARG A 191 -40.82 -18.36 46.54
C ARG A 191 -40.27 -19.24 47.67
N ARG A 192 -38.95 -19.40 47.77
CA ARG A 192 -38.29 -20.12 48.88
C ARG A 192 -38.24 -19.30 50.18
N GLN A 193 -38.22 -17.98 50.12
CA GLN A 193 -38.15 -17.14 51.32
C GLN A 193 -39.48 -16.93 52.05
N ARG A 194 -40.62 -17.26 51.41
CA ARG A 194 -41.96 -17.15 52.02
C ARG A 194 -42.46 -18.42 52.72
N THR A 195 -41.63 -19.47 52.78
CA THR A 195 -41.97 -20.76 53.39
C THR A 195 -41.06 -21.16 54.55
N ALA A 196 -40.35 -20.18 55.14
CA ALA A 196 -39.63 -20.32 56.39
C ALA A 196 -40.31 -19.47 57.48
#